data_AF-A0A6A2XLF6-F1
#
_entry.id   AF-A0A6A2XLF6-F1
#
_cell.length_a   1.000
_cell.length_b   1.000
_cell.length_c   1.000
_cell.angle_alpha   90.00
_cell.angle_beta   90.00
_cell.angle_gamma   90.00
#
_symmetry.space_group_name_H-M   'P 1'
#
loop_
_entity.id
_entity.type
_entity.pdbx_description
1 polymer ?
#
loop_
_entity_poly.entity_id
_entity_poly.type
_entity_poly.pdbx_seq_one_letter_code
_entity_poly.pdbx_strand_id
1 'polypeptide(L)'
;MVVKMCRTVSWEPPPKNWYKVNTGGAYDVSSNHSGCGGVIRDAGADGLVDLHEEINNCEVCSTLQQARNSDMASPLLPIIVELLERDWTVQITHVVREKNVAADYMARIGRSMAPGLRTYNTPPAEVLDVIQVEADH
;
A
#
# COMPACT_ATOMS: atom_id res chain seq x y z
N MET A 1 6.89 12.49 -16.98
CA MET A 1 6.03 11.43 -16.40
C MET A 1 5.72 10.36 -17.45
N VAL A 2 6.07 9.09 -17.21
CA VAL A 2 5.68 7.96 -18.07
C VAL A 2 4.76 7.04 -17.25
N VAL A 3 3.46 7.28 -17.31
CA VAL A 3 2.49 6.38 -16.67
C VAL A 3 2.30 5.15 -17.57
N LYS A 4 2.93 4.05 -17.21
CA LYS A 4 2.74 2.76 -17.87
C LYS A 4 1.90 1.85 -17.00
N MET A 5 0.60 1.77 -17.29
CA MET A 5 -0.28 0.79 -16.67
C MET A 5 0.11 -0.62 -17.14
N CYS A 6 0.75 -1.37 -16.25
CA CYS A 6 1.12 -2.75 -16.50
C CYS A 6 0.34 -3.67 -15.54
N ARG A 7 -0.09 -4.83 -16.02
CA ARG A 7 -0.63 -5.91 -15.18
C ARG A 7 0.47 -6.93 -15.01
N THR A 8 0.86 -7.20 -13.78
CA THR A 8 1.84 -8.24 -13.47
C THR A 8 1.14 -9.37 -12.71
N VAL A 9 1.47 -10.61 -13.07
CA VAL A 9 0.87 -11.84 -12.51
C VAL A 9 1.71 -12.42 -11.38
N SER A 10 2.91 -11.89 -11.17
CA SER A 10 3.84 -12.21 -10.08
C SER A 10 4.57 -10.96 -9.64
N TRP A 11 5.22 -11.01 -8.49
CA TRP A 11 6.16 -9.95 -8.16
C TRP A 11 7.42 -10.11 -9.01
N GLU A 12 8.03 -8.99 -9.35
CA GLU A 12 9.33 -8.96 -10.03
C GLU A 12 10.17 -7.90 -9.32
N PRO A 13 11.49 -8.08 -9.18
CA PRO A 13 12.34 -7.03 -8.63
C PRO A 13 12.25 -5.78 -9.52
N PRO A 14 12.24 -4.56 -8.93
CA PRO A 14 12.33 -3.35 -9.73
C PRO A 14 13.66 -3.30 -10.51
N PRO A 15 13.73 -2.52 -11.61
CA PRO A 15 15.00 -2.24 -12.27
C PRO A 15 16.03 -1.66 -11.30
N LYS A 16 17.32 -1.82 -11.61
CA LYS A 16 18.39 -1.22 -10.79
C LYS A 16 18.17 0.29 -10.62
N ASN A 17 18.38 0.79 -9.39
CA ASN A 17 18.12 2.17 -8.95
C ASN A 17 16.64 2.59 -8.90
N TRP A 18 15.71 1.63 -8.96
CA TRP A 18 14.30 1.88 -8.70
C TRP A 18 13.89 1.29 -7.36
N TYR A 19 12.91 1.94 -6.75
CA TYR A 19 12.16 1.38 -5.63
C TYR A 19 10.77 0.97 -6.12
N LYS A 20 10.29 -0.18 -5.64
CA LYS A 20 8.94 -0.66 -5.84
C LYS A 20 8.16 -0.52 -4.55
N VAL A 21 7.10 0.29 -4.59
CA VAL A 21 6.18 0.47 -3.48
C VAL A 21 4.92 -0.36 -3.76
N ASN A 22 4.63 -1.30 -2.89
CA ASN A 22 3.38 -2.06 -2.88
C ASN A 22 2.52 -1.54 -1.73
N THR A 23 1.24 -1.27 -1.99
CA THR A 23 0.29 -0.82 -0.97
C THR A 23 -0.93 -1.74 -0.96
N GLY A 24 -1.59 -1.83 0.19
CA GLY A 24 -2.74 -2.69 0.43
C GLY A 24 -3.64 -2.14 1.53
N GLY A 25 -4.86 -2.66 1.59
CA GLY A 25 -5.86 -2.30 2.58
C GLY A 25 -6.57 -3.54 3.13
N ALA A 26 -6.88 -3.53 4.41
CA ALA A 26 -7.60 -4.59 5.10
C ALA A 26 -8.75 -3.98 5.92
N TYR A 27 -9.92 -4.60 5.84
CA TYR A 27 -11.09 -4.21 6.63
C TYR A 27 -11.64 -5.44 7.36
N ASP A 28 -11.97 -5.28 8.63
CA ASP A 28 -12.70 -6.27 9.42
C ASP A 28 -14.12 -5.78 9.68
N VAL A 29 -15.10 -6.52 9.18
CA VAL A 29 -16.52 -6.22 9.44
C VAL A 29 -16.88 -6.50 10.91
N SER A 30 -16.24 -7.49 11.54
CA SER A 30 -16.60 -7.93 12.89
C SER A 30 -16.13 -6.96 13.97
N SER A 31 -14.94 -6.38 13.79
CA SER A 31 -14.40 -5.36 14.70
C SER A 31 -14.61 -3.93 14.21
N ASN A 32 -15.16 -3.75 13.01
CA ASN A 32 -15.29 -2.47 12.32
C ASN A 32 -13.98 -1.66 12.26
N HIS A 33 -12.84 -2.34 12.06
CA HIS A 33 -11.52 -1.72 11.94
C HIS A 33 -11.00 -1.84 10.50
N SER A 34 -10.34 -0.79 10.03
CA SER A 34 -9.63 -0.78 8.75
C SER A 34 -8.18 -0.37 8.96
N GLY A 35 -7.27 -1.04 8.26
CA GLY A 35 -5.86 -0.66 8.19
C GLY A 35 -5.39 -0.61 6.74
N CYS A 36 -4.42 0.25 6.47
CA CYS A 36 -3.62 0.18 5.26
C CYS A 36 -2.17 -0.18 5.60
N GLY A 37 -1.50 -0.77 4.62
CA GLY A 37 -0.15 -1.31 4.77
C GLY A 37 0.61 -1.22 3.47
N GLY A 38 1.94 -1.18 3.55
CA GLY A 38 2.79 -1.23 2.36
C GLY A 38 4.19 -1.76 2.63
N VAL A 39 4.87 -2.09 1.53
CA VAL A 39 6.29 -2.47 1.52
C VAL A 39 7.03 -1.69 0.42
N ILE A 40 8.25 -1.26 0.73
CA ILE A 40 9.12 -0.52 -0.20
C ILE A 40 10.37 -1.36 -0.46
N ARG A 41 10.47 -1.93 -1.66
CA ARG A 41 11.57 -2.83 -2.02
C ARG A 41 12.48 -2.17 -3.04
N ASP A 42 13.79 -2.30 -2.85
CA ASP A 42 14.74 -2.01 -3.92
C ASP A 42 14.92 -3.26 -4.80
N ALA A 43 15.95 -3.28 -5.65
CA ALA A 43 16.28 -4.45 -6.46
C ALA A 43 16.95 -5.58 -5.65
N GLY A 44 17.34 -5.32 -4.39
CA GLY A 44 17.83 -6.31 -3.44
C GLY A 44 16.67 -6.97 -2.68
N ALA A 45 16.96 -8.11 -2.04
CA ALA A 45 15.97 -8.82 -1.23
C ALA A 45 15.71 -8.15 0.13
N ASP A 46 16.49 -7.13 0.51
CA ASP A 46 16.52 -6.53 1.85
C ASP A 46 15.44 -5.45 2.08
N GLY A 47 14.24 -5.66 1.52
CA GLY A 47 13.15 -4.68 1.46
C GLY A 47 12.96 -3.82 2.72
N LEU A 48 12.87 -2.50 2.53
CA LEU A 48 12.48 -1.54 3.55
C LEU A 48 10.96 -1.64 3.77
N VAL A 49 10.51 -1.88 5.00
CA VAL A 49 9.08 -2.07 5.26
C VAL A 49 8.48 -0.78 5.77
N ASP A 50 7.78 -0.04 4.89
CA ASP A 50 7.11 1.17 5.35
C ASP A 50 5.76 1.47 4.68
N LEU A 51 4.76 1.55 5.56
CA LEU A 51 3.67 2.52 5.69
C LEU A 51 2.49 1.80 6.31
N HIS A 52 2.28 2.04 7.60
CA HIS A 52 1.05 1.69 8.30
C HIS A 52 0.22 2.95 8.48
N GLU A 53 -1.04 2.97 8.04
CA GLU A 53 -1.99 3.96 8.56
C GLU A 53 -3.31 3.23 8.86
N GLU A 54 -3.62 3.13 10.15
CA GLU A 54 -4.96 2.72 10.57
C GLU A 54 -5.88 3.93 10.43
N ILE A 55 -6.81 3.85 9.50
CA ILE A 55 -7.92 4.79 9.44
C ILE A 55 -8.98 4.24 10.39
N ASN A 56 -9.09 4.85 11.58
CA ASN A 56 -10.22 4.62 12.47
C ASN A 56 -11.48 5.19 11.84
N ASN A 57 -12.10 4.37 11.01
CA ASN A 57 -13.23 4.78 10.20
C ASN A 57 -14.57 4.67 10.97
N CYS A 58 -14.68 5.37 12.10
CA CYS A 58 -16.00 5.68 12.66
C CYS A 58 -16.64 6.88 11.93
N GLU A 59 -15.83 7.84 11.45
CA GLU A 59 -16.33 9.11 10.89
C GLU A 59 -16.48 9.06 9.36
N VAL A 60 -15.50 8.54 8.63
CA VAL A 60 -15.49 8.46 7.16
C VAL A 60 -16.60 7.53 6.59
N CYS A 61 -17.04 6.50 7.31
CA CYS A 61 -18.15 5.61 6.94
C CYS A 61 -19.48 6.36 7.01
N SER A 62 -19.63 7.25 7.99
CA SER A 62 -20.82 8.10 8.12
C SER A 62 -20.82 9.23 7.09
N THR A 63 -19.65 9.80 6.77
CA THR A 63 -19.49 10.81 5.73
C THR A 63 -19.70 10.24 4.32
N LEU A 64 -19.22 9.02 4.03
CA LEU A 64 -19.38 8.38 2.71
C LEU A 64 -20.83 7.94 2.43
N GLN A 65 -21.62 7.64 3.46
CA GLN A 65 -23.07 7.44 3.29
C GLN A 65 -23.83 8.74 3.01
N GLN A 66 -23.34 9.89 3.50
CA GLN A 66 -23.94 11.22 3.27
C GLN A 66 -23.44 11.88 1.97
N ALA A 67 -22.26 11.52 1.47
CA ALA A 67 -21.61 12.15 0.32
C ALA A 67 -22.19 11.73 -1.06
N ARG A 68 -23.36 11.08 -1.11
CA ARG A 68 -24.07 10.82 -2.39
C ARG A 68 -24.55 12.10 -3.10
N ASN A 69 -24.39 13.29 -2.50
CA ASN A 69 -25.02 14.54 -2.96
C ASN A 69 -24.11 15.77 -3.11
N SER A 70 -22.78 15.66 -3.13
CA SER A 70 -21.93 16.83 -3.38
C SER A 70 -20.69 16.46 -4.18
N ASP A 71 -20.41 17.24 -5.24
CA ASP A 71 -19.25 17.15 -6.13
C ASP A 71 -17.97 16.68 -5.43
N MET A 72 -17.71 15.38 -5.50
CA MET A 72 -16.78 14.66 -4.63
C MET A 72 -15.43 14.45 -5.33
N ALA A 73 -14.64 15.52 -5.47
CA ALA A 73 -13.23 15.35 -5.77
C ALA A 73 -12.52 14.87 -4.49
N SER A 74 -11.91 13.69 -4.54
CA SER A 74 -11.10 13.18 -3.43
C SER A 74 -9.99 14.20 -3.10
N PRO A 75 -9.83 14.64 -1.84
CA PRO A 75 -8.78 15.58 -1.45
C PRO A 75 -7.37 15.00 -1.69
N LEU A 76 -7.27 13.69 -1.92
CA LEU A 76 -6.02 13.01 -2.27
C LEU A 76 -5.61 13.22 -3.73
N LEU A 77 -6.55 13.47 -4.64
CA LEU A 77 -6.23 13.60 -6.07
C LEU A 77 -5.27 14.76 -6.36
N PRO A 78 -5.48 15.99 -5.84
CA PRO A 78 -4.52 17.07 -6.03
C PRO A 78 -3.12 16.73 -5.50
N ILE A 79 -3.05 16.05 -4.35
CA ILE A 79 -1.77 15.65 -3.73
C ILE A 79 -1.05 14.62 -4.60
N ILE A 80 -1.78 13.61 -5.10
CA ILE A 80 -1.22 12.60 -6.01
C ILE A 80 -0.71 13.25 -7.29
N VAL A 81 -1.46 14.19 -7.86
CA VAL A 81 -1.04 14.93 -9.07
C VAL A 81 0.23 15.73 -8.80
N GLU A 82 0.30 16.50 -7.72
CA GLU A 82 1.50 17.25 -7.34
C GLU A 82 2.71 16.32 -7.16
N LEU A 83 2.51 15.17 -6.50
CA LEU A 83 3.55 14.16 -6.34
C LEU A 83 4.04 13.67 -7.71
N LEU A 84 3.14 13.35 -8.64
CA LEU A 84 3.50 12.85 -9.97
C LEU A 84 4.20 13.90 -10.86
N GLU A 85 4.03 15.19 -10.58
CA GLU A 85 4.62 16.30 -11.33
C GLU A 85 6.05 16.68 -10.90
N ARG A 86 6.57 16.10 -9.81
CA ARG A 86 7.95 16.35 -9.36
C ARG A 86 9.01 15.85 -10.35
N ASP A 87 10.27 16.24 -10.13
CA ASP A 87 11.40 15.83 -10.95
C ASP A 87 11.91 14.42 -10.59
N TRP A 88 11.07 13.42 -10.88
CA TRP A 88 11.34 12.00 -10.68
C TRP A 88 10.59 11.16 -11.71
N THR A 89 11.01 9.91 -11.88
CA THR A 89 10.36 8.96 -12.79
C THR A 89 9.49 8.01 -11.98
N VAL A 90 8.19 7.97 -12.30
CA VAL A 90 7.20 7.12 -11.62
C VAL A 90 6.57 6.15 -12.63
N GLN A 91 6.42 4.89 -12.24
CA GLN A 91 5.65 3.88 -12.97
C GLN A 91 4.57 3.31 -12.05
N ILE A 92 3.30 3.42 -12.45
CA ILE A 92 2.16 2.87 -11.70
C ILE A 92 1.77 1.54 -12.34
N THR A 93 1.81 0.46 -11.55
CA THR A 93 1.50 -0.90 -12.00
C THR A 93 0.43 -1.50 -11.10
N HIS A 94 -0.52 -2.22 -11.69
CA HIS A 94 -1.55 -2.91 -10.94
C HIS A 94 -1.14 -4.36 -10.72
N VAL A 95 -0.92 -4.73 -9.45
CA VAL A 95 -0.65 -6.10 -9.01
C VAL A 95 -1.95 -6.71 -8.49
N VAL A 96 -2.27 -7.94 -8.91
CA VAL A 96 -3.44 -8.65 -8.38
C VAL A 96 -3.28 -8.94 -6.89
N ARG A 97 -4.39 -8.94 -6.14
CA ARG A 97 -4.37 -9.03 -4.67
C ARG A 97 -3.63 -10.26 -4.16
N GLU A 98 -3.83 -11.40 -4.82
CA GLU A 98 -3.21 -12.69 -4.50
C GLU A 98 -1.68 -12.70 -4.62
N LYS A 99 -1.11 -11.66 -5.24
CA LYS A 99 0.32 -11.47 -5.50
C LYS A 99 0.89 -10.24 -4.80
N ASN A 100 0.05 -9.57 -3.99
CA ASN A 100 0.39 -8.42 -3.16
C ASN A 100 0.32 -8.81 -1.67
N VAL A 101 0.70 -10.05 -1.36
CA VAL A 101 0.55 -10.71 -0.07
C VAL A 101 1.30 -9.97 1.01
N ALA A 102 2.51 -9.47 0.74
CA ALA A 102 3.29 -8.73 1.74
C ALA A 102 2.58 -7.44 2.20
N ALA A 103 2.07 -6.64 1.27
CA ALA A 103 1.32 -5.43 1.60
C ALA A 103 -0.04 -5.74 2.24
N ASP A 104 -0.73 -6.79 1.79
CA ASP A 104 -1.96 -7.28 2.42
C ASP A 104 -1.72 -7.74 3.86
N TYR A 105 -0.58 -8.39 4.14
CA TYR A 105 -0.19 -8.79 5.49
C TYR A 105 0.07 -7.58 6.38
N MET A 106 0.82 -6.59 5.88
CA MET A 106 1.06 -5.33 6.60
C MET A 106 -0.25 -4.61 6.92
N ALA A 107 -1.20 -4.57 5.98
CA ALA A 107 -2.50 -3.96 6.20
C ALA A 107 -3.31 -4.72 7.28
N ARG A 108 -3.20 -6.06 7.31
CA ARG A 108 -3.84 -6.91 8.33
C ARG A 108 -3.24 -6.72 9.71
N ILE A 109 -1.92 -6.67 9.85
CA ILE A 109 -1.26 -6.33 11.11
C ILE A 109 -1.82 -5.00 11.58
N GLY A 110 -1.83 -4.01 10.68
CA GLY A 110 -2.19 -2.65 10.99
C GLY A 110 -3.59 -2.47 11.55
N ARG A 111 -4.55 -3.15 10.94
CA ARG A 111 -5.94 -3.24 11.39
C ARG A 111 -6.12 -3.73 12.84
N SER A 112 -5.12 -4.41 13.40
CA SER A 112 -5.13 -4.93 14.77
C SER A 112 -4.26 -4.14 15.73
N MET A 113 -3.63 -3.05 15.27
CA MET A 113 -2.82 -2.16 16.10
C MET A 113 -3.65 -0.97 16.62
N ALA A 114 -3.00 -0.08 17.36
CA ALA A 114 -3.58 1.21 17.71
C ALA A 114 -3.30 2.24 16.60
N PRO A 115 -4.15 3.27 16.45
CA PRO A 115 -4.06 4.20 15.33
C PRO A 115 -2.75 4.96 15.25
N GLY A 116 -2.32 5.25 14.01
CA GLY A 116 -1.16 6.07 13.71
C GLY A 116 -0.18 5.42 12.73
N LEU A 117 0.88 6.17 12.39
CA LEU A 117 1.93 5.71 11.48
C LEU A 117 2.99 4.87 12.22
N ARG A 118 3.29 3.69 11.67
CA ARG A 118 4.38 2.83 12.12
C ARG A 118 5.27 2.45 10.94
N THR A 119 6.57 2.59 11.15
CA THR A 119 7.60 2.33 10.14
C THR A 119 8.53 1.22 10.64
N TYR A 120 9.00 0.36 9.73
CA TYR A 120 9.84 -0.79 10.06
C TYR A 120 11.08 -0.81 9.17
N ASN A 121 12.25 -0.53 9.75
CA ASN A 121 13.51 -0.63 9.01
C ASN A 121 13.91 -2.09 8.70
N THR A 122 13.28 -3.05 9.38
CA THR A 122 13.44 -4.49 9.15
C THR A 122 12.04 -5.11 9.17
N PRO A 123 11.67 -5.96 8.18
CA PRO A 123 10.37 -6.60 8.16
C PRO A 123 10.09 -7.38 9.46
N PRO A 124 8.85 -7.35 9.98
CA PRO A 124 8.41 -8.36 10.95
C PRO A 124 8.68 -9.77 10.41
N ALA A 125 9.03 -10.71 11.28
CA ALA A 125 9.43 -12.06 10.89
C ALA A 125 8.36 -12.74 9.99
N GLU A 126 7.09 -12.50 10.32
CA GLU A 126 5.94 -13.05 9.60
C GLU A 126 5.77 -12.46 8.18
N VAL A 127 6.31 -11.26 7.93
CA VAL A 127 6.31 -10.61 6.61
C VAL A 127 7.56 -11.01 5.82
N LEU A 128 8.67 -11.29 6.51
CA LEU A 128 9.95 -11.65 5.89
C LEU A 128 9.83 -12.94 5.06
N ASP A 129 9.16 -13.96 5.60
CA ASP A 129 8.88 -15.21 4.88
C ASP A 129 8.02 -14.96 3.63
N VAL A 130 7.02 -14.08 3.74
CA VAL A 130 6.11 -13.74 2.64
C VAL A 130 6.85 -13.00 1.52
N ILE A 131 7.73 -12.05 1.88
CA ILE A 131 8.54 -11.31 0.91
C ILE A 131 9.46 -12.25 0.14
N GLN A 132 10.08 -13.22 0.82
CA GLN A 132 10.95 -14.20 0.16
C GLN A 132 10.16 -15.10 -0.80
N VAL A 133 9.00 -15.60 -0.37
CA VAL A 133 8.14 -16.45 -1.20
C VAL A 133 7.59 -15.69 -2.42
N GLU A 134 7.21 -14.41 -2.28
CA GLU A 134 6.83 -13.55 -3.41
C GLU A 134 7.99 -13.31 -4.39
N ALA A 135 9.23 -13.26 -3.90
CA ALA A 135 10.41 -13.07 -4.74
C ALA A 135 10.74 -14.30 -5.60
N ASP A 136 10.38 -15.50 -5.12
CA ASP A 136 10.73 -16.77 -5.73
C ASP A 136 9.68 -17.31 -6.74
N HIS A 137 8.51 -16.66 -6.91
CA HIS A 137 7.38 -17.11 -7.76
C HIS A 137 6.79 -16.03 -8.67
#